data_AF-A0A2J6XM36-F1
#
_entry.id   AF-A0A2J6XM36-F1
#
_cell.length_a   1.000
_cell.length_b   1.000
_cell.length_c   1.000
_cell.angle_alpha   90.00
_cell.angle_beta   90.00
_cell.angle_gamma   90.00
#
_symmetry.space_group_name_H-M   'P 1'
#
loop_
_entity.id
_entity.type
_entity.pdbx_description
1 polymer ?
#
loop_
_entity_poly.entity_id
_entity_poly.type
_entity_poly.pdbx_seq_one_letter_code
_entity_poly.pdbx_strand_id
1 'polypeptide(L)'
;MEGEIRGINYTIKVVNGFKLPSFEENNKLIVGDMVLSADVKLGTLGDIVSGLLVPPVEYDENFKDLIEYYKIRVTIEQAYEFMQRYGKLANYFKIPIEFIPLSKMSDLKDVYSCIYNEVINKVGLKGLRDDYEAYIKNIGSIDNGNINLNFNMLTIGANKIMGNIGKNVILGFLTLYSNTNVNTGKSCEPIELIKNPYSVISIPEGIIFKSCSDYDGYIKKILGKDYRCKRPGILSSSQICENDEMKIVIKEYIYGTLKWFMAGAVSASIFPFKETPLSRLVNEYKSLLDLRKIINTPKILSLCSEKYEYKMVREFLDGEVVLKSKNPYAWYNMGKSLALIHNHNRTLGDPNPGNFVMIDNDNMALIDAEQVSNYTHKKAAWDLAVFFAYARTFQANPRLVKETLKSYVESRPKEEWKKVLSYIKGPHLTALMTPLPNLLAELRLALKDLDNN
;
A
#
# COMPACT_ATOMS: atom_id res chain seq x y z
N MET A 1 -41.24 13.94 -0.40
CA MET A 1 -41.26 12.69 -1.20
C MET A 1 -42.02 11.65 -0.40
N GLU A 2 -42.95 10.93 -1.01
CA GLU A 2 -43.62 9.78 -0.39
C GLU A 2 -43.61 8.62 -1.36
N GLY A 3 -43.58 7.40 -0.84
CA GLY A 3 -43.58 6.19 -1.65
C GLY A 3 -42.85 5.04 -0.98
N GLU A 4 -42.56 4.01 -1.75
CA GLU A 4 -41.86 2.81 -1.28
C GLU A 4 -40.59 2.57 -2.10
N ILE A 5 -39.51 2.23 -1.40
CA ILE A 5 -38.30 1.69 -2.01
C ILE A 5 -38.24 0.21 -1.61
N ARG A 6 -38.18 -0.68 -2.58
CA ARG A 6 -38.24 -2.13 -2.38
C ARG A 6 -36.88 -2.75 -2.63
N GLY A 7 -36.35 -3.42 -1.61
CA GLY A 7 -35.13 -4.20 -1.72
C GLY A 7 -35.42 -5.69 -1.75
N ILE A 8 -34.35 -6.49 -1.72
CA ILE A 8 -34.47 -7.94 -1.63
C ILE A 8 -34.85 -8.31 -0.20
N ASN A 9 -36.14 -8.61 -0.01
CA ASN A 9 -36.75 -9.01 1.27
C ASN A 9 -36.79 -7.91 2.35
N TYR A 10 -36.81 -6.65 1.93
CA TYR A 10 -37.08 -5.50 2.80
C TYR A 10 -37.79 -4.39 2.02
N THR A 11 -38.41 -3.46 2.74
CA THR A 11 -39.06 -2.29 2.14
C THR A 11 -38.82 -1.06 2.99
N ILE A 12 -38.49 0.06 2.36
CA ILE A 12 -38.40 1.38 3.00
C ILE A 12 -39.64 2.17 2.60
N LYS A 13 -40.55 2.37 3.55
CA LYS A 13 -41.71 3.24 3.37
C LYS A 13 -41.34 4.66 3.77
N VAL A 14 -41.37 5.56 2.80
CA VAL A 14 -41.03 6.97 3.01
C VAL A 14 -42.31 7.77 3.18
N VAL A 15 -42.41 8.50 4.30
CA VAL A 15 -43.54 9.40 4.60
C VAL A 15 -43.10 10.85 4.55
N ASN A 16 -44.03 11.77 4.30
CA ASN A 16 -43.71 13.18 4.20
C ASN A 16 -43.34 13.77 5.57
N GLY A 17 -42.30 14.60 5.59
CA GLY A 17 -41.86 15.36 6.75
C GLY A 17 -40.86 14.62 7.63
N PHE A 18 -40.78 15.06 8.88
CA PHE A 18 -39.82 14.51 9.84
C PHE A 18 -40.42 13.30 10.55
N LYS A 19 -39.83 12.12 10.33
CA LYS A 19 -40.10 10.91 11.10
C LYS A 19 -38.82 10.11 11.26
N LEU A 20 -38.47 9.79 12.50
CA LEU A 20 -37.32 8.95 12.82
C LEU A 20 -37.53 7.52 12.29
N PRO A 21 -36.44 6.80 11.94
CA PRO A 21 -36.53 5.45 11.43
C PRO A 21 -37.18 4.52 12.46
N SER A 22 -38.18 3.75 12.02
CA SER A 22 -38.83 2.70 12.81
C SER A 22 -38.88 1.40 12.03
N PHE A 23 -38.29 0.33 12.57
CA PHE A 23 -38.37 -1.01 12.00
C PHE A 23 -39.64 -1.72 12.46
N GLU A 24 -40.46 -2.14 11.50
CA GLU A 24 -41.63 -2.99 11.69
C GLU A 24 -41.28 -4.45 11.34
N GLU A 25 -42.23 -5.36 11.57
CA GLU A 25 -42.13 -6.75 11.14
C GLU A 25 -41.88 -6.87 9.63
N ASN A 26 -41.33 -8.00 9.19
CA ASN A 26 -41.00 -8.31 7.79
C ASN A 26 -39.98 -7.35 7.14
N ASN A 27 -38.97 -6.91 7.89
CA ASN A 27 -37.88 -6.03 7.42
C ASN A 27 -38.41 -4.73 6.76
N LYS A 28 -39.47 -4.16 7.32
CA LYS A 28 -40.05 -2.92 6.81
C LYS A 28 -39.56 -1.74 7.63
N LEU A 29 -38.86 -0.80 7.01
CA LEU A 29 -38.40 0.44 7.61
C LEU A 29 -39.36 1.57 7.25
N ILE A 30 -39.90 2.29 8.23
CA ILE A 30 -40.62 3.54 7.98
C ILE A 30 -39.74 4.72 8.39
N VAL A 31 -39.60 5.70 7.50
CA VAL A 31 -38.77 6.90 7.73
C VAL A 31 -39.38 8.12 7.06
N GLY A 32 -39.16 9.30 7.64
CA GLY A 32 -39.53 10.57 7.02
C GLY A 32 -38.58 10.96 5.89
N ASP A 33 -39.09 11.59 4.84
CA ASP A 33 -38.31 11.99 3.67
C ASP A 33 -37.17 12.96 4.01
N MET A 34 -37.37 13.84 4.99
CA MET A 34 -36.33 14.74 5.50
C MET A 34 -35.17 13.96 6.13
N VAL A 35 -35.47 12.89 6.87
CA VAL A 35 -34.48 12.06 7.56
C VAL A 35 -33.73 11.18 6.57
N LEU A 36 -34.44 10.53 5.64
CA LEU A 36 -33.83 9.75 4.56
C LEU A 36 -32.89 10.62 3.71
N SER A 37 -33.35 11.81 3.31
CA SER A 37 -32.57 12.75 2.50
C SER A 37 -31.31 13.22 3.23
N ALA A 38 -31.42 13.50 4.54
CA ALA A 38 -30.27 13.88 5.36
C ALA A 38 -29.26 12.73 5.49
N ASP A 39 -29.72 11.50 5.73
CA ASP A 39 -28.82 10.35 5.88
C ASP A 39 -28.15 9.97 4.55
N VAL A 40 -28.88 10.04 3.43
CA VAL A 40 -28.30 9.86 2.09
C VAL A 40 -27.23 10.90 1.79
N LYS A 41 -27.52 12.19 2.04
CA LYS A 41 -26.65 13.29 1.62
C LYS A 41 -25.44 13.50 2.54
N LEU A 42 -25.61 13.22 3.83
CA LEU A 42 -24.65 13.62 4.86
C LEU A 42 -24.23 12.46 5.78
N GLY A 43 -24.88 11.29 5.71
CA GLY A 43 -24.64 10.19 6.65
C GLY A 43 -25.01 10.55 8.08
N THR A 44 -26.04 11.38 8.28
CA THR A 44 -26.41 11.93 9.60
C THR A 44 -26.72 10.87 10.65
N LEU A 45 -27.07 9.65 10.23
CA LEU A 45 -27.34 8.51 11.09
C LEU A 45 -26.30 7.40 10.92
N GLY A 46 -25.08 7.73 10.46
CA GLY A 46 -24.05 6.73 10.17
C GLY A 46 -24.45 5.78 9.04
N ASP A 47 -25.28 6.24 8.11
CA ASP A 47 -25.86 5.46 7.02
C ASP A 47 -26.72 4.27 7.47
N ILE A 48 -27.30 4.35 8.68
CA ILE A 48 -28.27 3.33 9.12
C ILE A 48 -29.45 3.27 8.14
N VAL A 49 -30.05 4.38 7.72
CA VAL A 49 -31.20 4.32 6.80
C VAL A 49 -30.71 4.13 5.37
N SER A 50 -29.77 4.97 4.95
CA SER A 50 -29.27 4.98 3.58
C SER A 50 -28.51 3.70 3.22
N GLY A 51 -27.96 2.97 4.19
CA GLY A 51 -27.29 1.68 4.02
C GLY A 51 -28.14 0.58 3.39
N LEU A 52 -29.46 0.66 3.52
CA LEU A 52 -30.40 -0.21 2.82
C LEU A 52 -30.55 0.15 1.33
N LEU A 53 -29.93 1.23 0.88
CA LEU A 53 -29.83 1.59 -0.55
C LEU A 53 -28.51 1.09 -1.16
N VAL A 54 -27.63 0.42 -0.41
CA VAL A 54 -26.38 -0.15 -0.95
C VAL A 54 -26.64 -1.31 -1.91
N PRO A 55 -27.53 -2.29 -1.62
CA PRO A 55 -27.97 -3.27 -2.61
C PRO A 55 -28.73 -2.65 -3.80
N PRO A 56 -28.95 -3.40 -4.88
CA PRO A 56 -29.94 -3.05 -5.90
C PRO A 56 -31.34 -2.93 -5.27
N VAL A 57 -32.05 -1.85 -5.60
CA VAL A 57 -33.40 -1.56 -5.11
C VAL A 57 -34.31 -1.10 -6.24
N GLU A 58 -35.59 -1.42 -6.13
CA GLU A 58 -36.66 -0.88 -6.97
C GLU A 58 -37.28 0.34 -6.28
N TYR A 59 -37.59 1.38 -7.05
CA TYR A 59 -38.08 2.64 -6.50
C TYR A 59 -38.91 3.43 -7.52
N ASP A 60 -39.79 4.28 -7.00
CA ASP A 60 -40.51 5.27 -7.80
C ASP A 60 -39.57 6.35 -8.33
N GLU A 61 -39.84 6.90 -9.52
CA GLU A 61 -38.99 7.90 -10.20
C GLU A 61 -38.67 9.14 -9.35
N ASN A 62 -39.53 9.49 -8.39
CA ASN A 62 -39.28 10.61 -7.47
C ASN A 62 -38.08 10.38 -6.52
N PHE A 63 -37.64 9.13 -6.31
CA PHE A 63 -36.46 8.79 -5.51
C PHE A 63 -35.17 8.65 -6.33
N LYS A 64 -35.26 8.68 -7.67
CA LYS A 64 -34.13 8.41 -8.56
C LYS A 64 -32.90 9.26 -8.24
N ASP A 65 -33.06 10.58 -8.21
CA ASP A 65 -31.96 11.50 -7.94
C ASP A 65 -31.33 11.25 -6.55
N LEU A 66 -32.15 10.86 -5.57
CA LEU A 66 -31.68 10.59 -4.22
C LEU A 66 -30.86 9.30 -4.15
N ILE A 67 -31.34 8.25 -4.80
CA ILE A 67 -30.66 6.94 -4.83
C ILE A 67 -29.38 7.03 -5.66
N GLU A 68 -29.43 7.64 -6.84
CA GLU A 68 -28.24 7.87 -7.66
C GLU A 68 -27.19 8.70 -6.90
N TYR A 69 -27.61 9.75 -6.17
CA TYR A 69 -26.71 10.52 -5.32
C TYR A 69 -26.03 9.63 -4.28
N TYR A 70 -26.80 8.77 -3.59
CA TYR A 70 -26.24 7.88 -2.58
C TYR A 70 -25.22 6.91 -3.17
N LYS A 71 -25.54 6.29 -4.31
CA LYS A 71 -24.64 5.36 -5.00
C LYS A 71 -23.33 6.04 -5.44
N ILE A 72 -23.42 7.27 -5.94
CA ILE A 72 -22.23 8.09 -6.26
C ILE A 72 -21.41 8.37 -5.00
N ARG A 73 -22.06 8.78 -3.91
CA ARG A 73 -21.39 9.06 -2.62
C ARG A 73 -20.65 7.83 -2.11
N VAL A 74 -21.31 6.67 -2.03
CA VAL A 74 -20.70 5.40 -1.62
C VAL A 74 -19.52 5.05 -2.52
N THR A 75 -19.68 5.21 -3.85
CA THR A 75 -18.61 4.93 -4.81
C THR A 75 -17.36 5.79 -4.55
N ILE A 76 -17.55 7.09 -4.31
CA ILE A 76 -16.44 8.00 -4.04
C ILE A 76 -15.81 7.72 -2.66
N GLU A 77 -16.62 7.55 -1.61
CA GLU A 77 -16.14 7.31 -0.25
C GLU A 77 -15.27 6.05 -0.17
N GLN A 78 -15.79 4.92 -0.65
CA GLN A 78 -15.11 3.62 -0.56
C GLN A 78 -13.84 3.59 -1.42
N ALA A 79 -13.87 4.18 -2.62
CA ALA A 79 -12.69 4.31 -3.47
C ALA A 79 -11.64 5.28 -2.89
N TYR A 80 -12.08 6.37 -2.27
CA TYR A 80 -11.18 7.33 -1.62
C TYR A 80 -10.51 6.73 -0.39
N GLU A 81 -11.25 6.01 0.45
CA GLU A 81 -10.69 5.30 1.61
C GLU A 81 -9.64 4.28 1.16
N PHE A 82 -9.96 3.49 0.14
CA PHE A 82 -9.02 2.55 -0.46
C PHE A 82 -7.75 3.23 -1.01
N MET A 83 -7.92 4.37 -1.69
CA MET A 83 -6.81 5.19 -2.18
C MET A 83 -5.96 5.75 -1.03
N GLN A 84 -6.57 6.22 0.07
CA GLN A 84 -5.82 6.70 1.24
C GLN A 84 -5.02 5.57 1.88
N ARG A 85 -5.62 4.38 1.92
CA ARG A 85 -5.03 3.18 2.51
C ARG A 85 -3.79 2.69 1.76
N TYR A 86 -3.85 2.61 0.43
CA TYR A 86 -2.78 2.02 -0.39
C TYR A 86 -1.99 3.05 -1.20
N GLY A 87 -2.40 4.32 -1.22
CA GLY A 87 -1.78 5.36 -2.02
C GLY A 87 -1.64 4.96 -3.48
N LYS A 88 -0.45 5.17 -4.05
CA LYS A 88 -0.13 4.79 -5.44
C LYS A 88 -0.11 3.29 -5.71
N LEU A 89 -0.21 2.41 -4.70
CA LEU A 89 -0.39 0.98 -4.94
C LEU A 89 -1.82 0.64 -5.39
N ALA A 90 -2.82 1.49 -5.13
CA ALA A 90 -4.21 1.18 -5.49
C ALA A 90 -4.37 0.83 -6.98
N ASN A 91 -3.72 1.58 -7.89
CA ASN A 91 -3.76 1.29 -9.33
C ASN A 91 -2.85 0.13 -9.79
N TYR A 92 -2.14 -0.52 -8.87
CA TYR A 92 -1.44 -1.78 -9.15
C TYR A 92 -2.33 -2.98 -8.82
N PHE A 93 -3.45 -2.75 -8.13
CA PHE A 93 -4.35 -3.81 -7.70
C PHE A 93 -5.47 -3.96 -8.74
N LYS A 94 -5.94 -5.19 -8.89
CA LYS A 94 -7.15 -5.49 -9.67
C LYS A 94 -8.34 -5.39 -8.72
N ILE A 95 -8.99 -4.22 -8.75
CA ILE A 95 -10.12 -3.88 -7.90
C ILE A 95 -11.41 -4.12 -8.70
N PRO A 96 -12.18 -5.19 -8.44
CA PRO A 96 -13.43 -5.40 -9.15
C PRO A 96 -14.49 -4.37 -8.72
N ILE A 97 -15.47 -4.10 -9.56
CA ILE A 97 -16.53 -3.09 -9.31
C ILE A 97 -17.33 -3.42 -8.04
N GLU A 98 -17.68 -4.69 -7.86
CA GLU A 98 -18.42 -5.19 -6.69
C GLU A 98 -17.70 -4.98 -5.36
N PHE A 99 -16.40 -4.66 -5.35
CA PHE A 99 -15.70 -4.25 -4.13
C PHE A 99 -16.37 -3.03 -3.47
N ILE A 100 -16.86 -2.06 -4.26
CA ILE A 100 -17.47 -0.83 -3.74
C ILE A 100 -18.68 -1.12 -2.84
N PRO A 101 -19.75 -1.80 -3.32
CA PRO A 101 -20.87 -2.15 -2.45
C PRO A 101 -20.48 -3.13 -1.34
N LEU A 102 -19.60 -4.11 -1.59
CA LEU A 102 -19.16 -5.05 -0.55
C LEU A 102 -18.44 -4.36 0.60
N SER A 103 -17.58 -3.39 0.30
CA SER A 103 -16.86 -2.60 1.30
C SER A 103 -17.83 -1.77 2.15
N LYS A 104 -18.84 -1.15 1.52
CA LYS A 104 -19.88 -0.43 2.28
C LYS A 104 -20.78 -1.35 3.10
N MET A 105 -21.16 -2.52 2.57
CA MET A 105 -21.93 -3.53 3.33
C MET A 105 -21.14 -4.05 4.53
N SER A 106 -19.81 -4.17 4.38
CA SER A 106 -18.89 -4.54 5.46
C SER A 106 -18.92 -3.55 6.62
N ASP A 107 -19.00 -2.25 6.34
CA ASP A 107 -19.08 -1.19 7.37
C ASP A 107 -20.38 -1.29 8.18
N LEU A 108 -21.45 -1.77 7.55
CA LEU A 108 -22.79 -1.88 8.12
C LEU A 108 -23.18 -3.32 8.51
N LYS A 109 -22.20 -4.24 8.53
CA LYS A 109 -22.43 -5.67 8.77
C LYS A 109 -23.14 -5.92 10.10
N ASP A 110 -22.81 -5.17 11.15
CA ASP A 110 -23.36 -5.38 12.49
C ASP A 110 -24.84 -5.01 12.57
N VAL A 111 -25.35 -4.24 11.60
CA VAL A 111 -26.76 -3.82 11.50
C VAL A 111 -27.54 -4.68 10.52
N TYR A 112 -26.97 -4.97 9.34
CA TYR A 112 -27.70 -5.51 8.18
C TYR A 112 -27.20 -6.85 7.64
N SER A 113 -26.40 -7.61 8.42
CA SER A 113 -25.89 -8.92 7.97
C SER A 113 -26.96 -9.85 7.38
N CYS A 114 -28.15 -9.96 8.00
CA CYS A 114 -29.21 -10.82 7.46
C CYS A 114 -29.64 -10.40 6.05
N ILE A 115 -29.91 -9.12 5.86
CA ILE A 115 -30.34 -8.56 4.57
C ILE A 115 -29.23 -8.71 3.53
N TYR A 116 -28.01 -8.34 3.87
CA TYR A 116 -26.89 -8.39 2.91
C TYR A 116 -26.51 -9.83 2.53
N ASN A 117 -26.59 -10.79 3.46
CA ASN A 117 -26.40 -12.20 3.14
C ASN A 117 -27.43 -12.67 2.10
N GLU A 118 -28.71 -12.34 2.29
CA GLU A 118 -29.78 -12.71 1.35
C GLU A 118 -29.61 -12.03 -0.01
N VAL A 119 -29.25 -10.75 -0.04
CA VAL A 119 -28.91 -10.02 -1.26
C VAL A 119 -27.81 -10.76 -2.03
N ILE A 120 -26.67 -11.04 -1.39
CA ILE A 120 -25.54 -11.68 -2.06
C ILE A 120 -25.92 -13.07 -2.57
N ASN A 121 -26.70 -13.84 -1.81
CA ASN A 121 -27.19 -15.15 -2.25
C ASN A 121 -28.12 -15.06 -3.47
N LYS A 122 -28.93 -13.99 -3.59
CA LYS A 122 -29.92 -13.85 -4.65
C LYS A 122 -29.36 -13.23 -5.93
N VAL A 123 -28.58 -12.15 -5.82
CA VAL A 123 -28.06 -11.42 -7.01
C VAL A 123 -26.60 -11.74 -7.34
N GLY A 124 -25.86 -12.31 -6.39
CA GLY A 124 -24.44 -12.59 -6.54
C GLY A 124 -23.58 -11.34 -6.74
N LEU A 125 -22.27 -11.55 -6.96
CA LEU A 125 -21.33 -10.47 -7.26
C LEU A 125 -21.65 -9.73 -8.56
N LYS A 126 -22.22 -10.45 -9.54
CA LYS A 126 -22.60 -9.86 -10.84
C LYS A 126 -23.69 -8.80 -10.67
N GLY A 127 -24.74 -9.06 -9.89
CA GLY A 127 -25.79 -8.05 -9.69
C GLY A 127 -25.27 -6.81 -8.97
N LEU A 128 -24.34 -6.96 -8.02
CA LEU A 128 -23.67 -5.82 -7.37
C LEU A 128 -22.80 -5.03 -8.35
N ARG A 129 -22.08 -5.72 -9.24
CA ARG A 129 -21.28 -5.10 -10.30
C ARG A 129 -22.15 -4.28 -11.25
N ASP A 130 -23.20 -4.89 -11.78
CA ASP A 130 -24.08 -4.29 -12.78
C ASP A 130 -24.77 -3.03 -12.21
N ASP A 131 -25.13 -3.04 -10.92
CA ASP A 131 -25.75 -1.91 -10.21
C ASP A 131 -24.78 -0.72 -10.01
N TYR A 132 -23.48 -0.97 -9.84
CA TYR A 132 -22.49 0.08 -9.56
C TYR A 132 -21.69 0.55 -10.78
N GLU A 133 -21.73 -0.18 -11.89
CA GLU A 133 -20.90 0.08 -13.08
C GLU A 133 -21.01 1.52 -13.59
N ALA A 134 -22.22 2.06 -13.66
CA ALA A 134 -22.49 3.42 -14.15
C ALA A 134 -21.88 4.53 -13.28
N TYR A 135 -21.57 4.25 -12.00
CA TYR A 135 -21.04 5.24 -11.06
C TYR A 135 -19.51 5.28 -11.04
N ILE A 136 -18.83 4.28 -11.61
CA ILE A 136 -17.35 4.21 -11.64
C ILE A 136 -16.73 5.41 -12.39
N LYS A 137 -17.46 5.99 -13.35
CA LYS A 137 -17.06 7.23 -14.05
C LYS A 137 -16.75 8.41 -13.13
N ASN A 138 -17.24 8.39 -11.88
CA ASN A 138 -17.00 9.44 -10.88
C ASN A 138 -15.67 9.26 -10.12
N ILE A 139 -15.01 8.12 -10.28
CA ILE A 139 -13.77 7.78 -9.57
C ILE A 139 -12.62 7.38 -10.50
N GLY A 140 -12.91 7.12 -11.77
CA GLY A 140 -11.92 6.69 -12.75
C GLY A 140 -12.52 6.03 -13.97
N SER A 141 -11.91 4.93 -14.42
CA SER A 141 -12.35 4.15 -15.58
C SER A 141 -12.40 2.66 -15.25
N ILE A 142 -13.05 1.89 -16.13
CA ILE A 142 -13.08 0.44 -16.06
C ILE A 142 -12.11 -0.11 -17.10
N ASP A 143 -11.25 -1.04 -16.70
CA ASP A 143 -10.37 -1.81 -17.58
C ASP A 143 -10.50 -3.30 -17.24
N ASN A 144 -10.96 -4.11 -18.20
CA ASN A 144 -11.15 -5.55 -18.04
C ASN A 144 -11.91 -5.94 -16.75
N GLY A 145 -13.01 -5.22 -16.46
CA GLY A 145 -13.85 -5.45 -15.28
C GLY A 145 -13.26 -4.96 -13.94
N ASN A 146 -12.12 -4.27 -13.97
CA ASN A 146 -11.47 -3.70 -12.79
C ASN A 146 -11.46 -2.17 -12.85
N ILE A 147 -11.49 -1.55 -11.67
CA ILE A 147 -11.45 -0.11 -11.52
C ILE A 147 -10.00 0.39 -11.63
N ASN A 148 -9.77 1.34 -12.52
CA ASN A 148 -8.54 2.15 -12.55
C ASN A 148 -8.85 3.54 -12.00
N LEU A 149 -8.32 3.86 -10.82
CA LEU A 149 -8.69 5.07 -10.08
C LEU A 149 -7.98 6.32 -10.63
N ASN A 150 -8.73 7.41 -10.72
CA ASN A 150 -8.20 8.74 -10.97
C ASN A 150 -8.11 9.51 -9.64
N PHE A 151 -6.88 9.64 -9.11
CA PHE A 151 -6.66 10.19 -7.77
C PHE A 151 -7.04 11.67 -7.63
N ASN A 152 -6.89 12.46 -8.68
CA ASN A 152 -7.29 13.87 -8.67
C ASN A 152 -8.81 13.99 -8.62
N MET A 153 -9.51 13.22 -9.46
CA MET A 153 -10.97 13.16 -9.48
C MET A 153 -11.52 12.70 -8.13
N LEU A 154 -10.95 11.64 -7.55
CA LEU A 154 -11.31 11.14 -6.21
C LEU A 154 -11.14 12.20 -5.13
N THR A 155 -10.01 12.90 -5.12
CA THR A 155 -9.75 13.96 -4.13
C THR A 155 -10.77 15.09 -4.24
N ILE A 156 -11.08 15.53 -5.47
CA ILE A 156 -12.11 16.55 -5.72
C ILE A 156 -13.49 16.07 -5.27
N GLY A 157 -13.87 14.84 -5.65
CA GLY A 157 -15.16 14.24 -5.27
C GLY A 157 -15.32 14.10 -3.76
N ALA A 158 -14.31 13.57 -3.08
CA ALA A 158 -14.31 13.41 -1.62
C ALA A 158 -14.41 14.76 -0.91
N ASN A 159 -13.67 15.78 -1.36
CA ASN A 159 -13.75 17.13 -0.80
C ASN A 159 -15.15 17.76 -0.98
N LYS A 160 -15.81 17.53 -2.12
CA LYS A 160 -17.18 18.00 -2.37
C LYS A 160 -18.18 17.36 -1.40
N ILE A 161 -18.03 16.06 -1.13
CA ILE A 161 -18.88 15.33 -0.17
C ILE A 161 -18.61 15.82 1.26
N MET A 162 -17.35 15.81 1.72
CA MET A 162 -16.99 16.24 3.08
C MET A 162 -17.33 17.71 3.35
N GLY A 163 -17.14 18.59 2.35
CA GLY A 163 -17.48 20.01 2.46
C GLY A 163 -18.97 20.27 2.68
N ASN A 164 -19.85 19.36 2.26
CA ASN A 164 -21.28 19.43 2.54
C ASN A 164 -21.63 18.95 3.95
N ILE A 165 -20.88 18.01 4.51
CA ILE A 165 -21.07 17.48 5.88
C ILE A 165 -20.71 18.54 6.92
N GLY A 166 -19.58 19.23 6.76
CA GLY A 166 -19.09 20.21 7.74
C GLY A 166 -19.93 21.49 7.91
N LYS A 167 -20.94 21.72 7.06
CA LYS A 167 -21.75 22.95 7.07
C LYS A 167 -23.08 22.85 7.82
N ASN A 168 -23.49 21.67 8.28
CA ASN A 168 -24.86 21.44 8.76
C ASN A 168 -24.94 21.18 10.27
N VAL A 169 -25.52 22.14 11.00
CA VAL A 169 -25.76 22.13 12.47
C VAL A 169 -26.76 21.05 12.92
N ILE A 170 -27.59 20.53 12.01
CA ILE A 170 -28.56 19.44 12.25
C ILE A 170 -27.86 18.16 12.75
N LEU A 171 -26.58 17.97 12.42
CA LEU A 171 -25.77 16.82 12.79
C LEU A 171 -25.79 16.55 14.30
N GLY A 172 -25.69 17.60 15.13
CA GLY A 172 -25.59 17.47 16.59
C GLY A 172 -26.83 16.88 17.27
N PHE A 173 -28.04 17.10 16.72
CA PHE A 173 -29.28 16.58 17.30
C PHE A 173 -29.54 15.11 16.95
N LEU A 174 -29.15 14.64 15.76
CA LEU A 174 -29.38 13.26 15.31
C LEU A 174 -28.30 12.29 15.82
N THR A 175 -27.04 12.72 15.94
CA THR A 175 -25.97 11.89 16.55
C THR A 175 -26.22 11.58 18.03
N LEU A 176 -26.96 12.45 18.74
CA LEU A 176 -27.36 12.18 20.13
C LEU A 176 -28.42 11.06 20.23
N TYR A 177 -29.21 10.85 19.19
CA TYR A 177 -30.25 9.81 19.13
C TYR A 177 -29.75 8.48 18.52
N SER A 178 -28.67 8.48 17.73
CA SER A 178 -28.14 7.24 17.13
C SER A 178 -27.46 6.29 18.12
N ASN A 179 -27.15 6.76 19.33
CA ASN A 179 -26.56 5.93 20.40
C ASN A 179 -27.60 5.07 21.15
N THR A 180 -28.88 5.09 20.76
CA THR A 180 -29.93 4.29 21.40
C THR A 180 -30.64 3.38 20.38
N ASN A 181 -30.22 2.11 20.37
CA ASN A 181 -31.04 0.94 20.04
C ASN A 181 -31.76 0.92 18.67
N VAL A 182 -31.02 0.84 17.56
CA VAL A 182 -31.58 0.24 16.33
C VAL A 182 -31.50 -1.28 16.47
N ASN A 183 -32.52 -1.86 17.10
CA ASN A 183 -32.63 -3.30 17.25
C ASN A 183 -33.37 -3.87 16.03
N THR A 184 -32.63 -4.38 15.04
CA THR A 184 -33.21 -5.04 13.85
C THR A 184 -33.80 -6.42 14.17
N GLY A 185 -33.84 -6.83 15.46
CA GLY A 185 -34.54 -8.00 15.97
C GLY A 185 -33.90 -9.35 15.63
N LYS A 186 -33.05 -9.42 14.59
CA LYS A 186 -32.40 -10.65 14.13
C LYS A 186 -30.92 -10.38 13.84
N SER A 187 -30.04 -11.05 14.60
CA SER A 187 -28.60 -11.07 14.32
C SER A 187 -28.28 -12.25 13.42
N CYS A 188 -27.62 -12.00 12.29
CA CYS A 188 -27.06 -13.04 11.42
C CYS A 188 -25.55 -12.88 11.39
N GLU A 189 -24.83 -13.99 11.30
CA GLU A 189 -23.40 -13.94 11.04
C GLU A 189 -23.15 -13.50 9.58
N PRO A 190 -22.34 -12.45 9.34
CA PRO A 190 -22.05 -12.01 7.97
C PRO A 190 -21.29 -13.11 7.21
N ILE A 191 -21.62 -13.30 5.93
CA ILE A 191 -20.84 -14.18 5.06
C ILE A 191 -19.43 -13.63 4.82
N GLU A 192 -18.51 -14.49 4.36
CA GLU A 192 -17.09 -14.15 4.23
C GLU A 192 -16.82 -12.92 3.35
N LEU A 193 -17.59 -12.73 2.27
CA LEU A 193 -17.46 -11.56 1.39
C LEU A 193 -17.77 -10.23 2.09
N ILE A 194 -18.68 -10.23 3.06
CA ILE A 194 -19.00 -9.06 3.89
C ILE A 194 -17.99 -8.92 5.03
N LYS A 195 -17.56 -10.04 5.63
CA LYS A 195 -16.51 -10.02 6.67
C LYS A 195 -15.22 -9.43 6.12
N ASN A 196 -14.81 -9.86 4.93
CA ASN A 196 -13.57 -9.50 4.27
C ASN A 196 -13.79 -9.13 2.78
N PRO A 197 -14.25 -7.89 2.49
CA PRO A 197 -14.44 -7.44 1.11
C PRO A 197 -13.14 -7.34 0.32
N TYR A 198 -11.98 -7.27 1.00
CA TYR A 198 -10.67 -7.25 0.33
C TYR A 198 -10.31 -8.60 -0.30
N SER A 199 -11.02 -9.68 0.03
CA SER A 199 -10.83 -11.01 -0.57
C SER A 199 -11.13 -11.06 -2.08
N VAL A 200 -11.94 -10.13 -2.61
CA VAL A 200 -12.21 -10.04 -4.05
C VAL A 200 -11.14 -9.27 -4.83
N ILE A 201 -10.24 -8.57 -4.13
CA ILE A 201 -9.15 -7.81 -4.75
C ILE A 201 -7.96 -8.73 -4.96
N SER A 202 -7.36 -8.67 -6.14
CA SER A 202 -6.09 -9.35 -6.40
C SER A 202 -4.96 -8.35 -6.60
N ILE A 203 -3.78 -8.70 -6.09
CA ILE A 203 -2.55 -7.93 -6.26
C ILE A 203 -1.54 -8.75 -7.07
N PRO A 204 -0.54 -8.11 -7.72
CA PRO A 204 0.44 -8.83 -8.53
C PRO A 204 1.19 -9.93 -7.78
N GLU A 205 1.45 -9.74 -6.48
CA GLU A 205 2.11 -10.74 -5.64
C GLU A 205 1.70 -10.59 -4.17
N GLY A 206 1.39 -11.72 -3.53
CA GLY A 206 0.97 -11.79 -2.13
C GLY A 206 -0.53 -11.56 -1.95
N ILE A 207 -0.95 -11.40 -0.69
CA ILE A 207 -2.33 -11.07 -0.31
C ILE A 207 -2.41 -9.76 0.46
N ILE A 208 -3.59 -9.14 0.48
CA ILE A 208 -3.89 -7.99 1.35
C ILE A 208 -4.88 -8.39 2.45
N PHE A 209 -4.82 -7.69 3.58
CA PHE A 209 -5.75 -7.90 4.68
C PHE A 209 -6.78 -6.78 4.76
N LYS A 210 -7.95 -7.10 5.33
CA LYS A 210 -8.91 -6.08 5.76
C LYS A 210 -8.36 -5.27 6.93
N SER A 211 -7.72 -5.91 7.91
CA SER A 211 -7.07 -5.22 9.02
C SER A 211 -5.68 -5.79 9.29
N CYS A 212 -4.77 -4.95 9.77
CA CYS A 212 -3.47 -5.40 10.25
C CYS A 212 -3.56 -6.25 11.52
N SER A 213 -4.71 -6.28 12.20
CA SER A 213 -4.96 -7.23 13.29
C SER A 213 -5.04 -8.69 12.82
N ASP A 214 -5.45 -8.95 11.57
CA ASP A 214 -5.55 -10.30 10.98
C ASP A 214 -4.16 -10.93 10.72
N TYR A 215 -3.12 -10.11 10.83
CA TYR A 215 -1.75 -10.45 10.54
C TYR A 215 -1.24 -11.64 11.37
N ASP A 216 -1.48 -11.63 12.69
CA ASP A 216 -1.03 -12.71 13.59
C ASP A 216 -1.67 -14.06 13.20
N GLY A 217 -2.95 -14.04 12.85
CA GLY A 217 -3.65 -15.23 12.33
C GLY A 217 -3.03 -15.76 11.04
N TYR A 218 -2.61 -14.87 10.14
CA TYR A 218 -1.91 -15.25 8.92
C TYR A 218 -0.53 -15.85 9.18
N ILE A 219 0.27 -15.24 10.06
CA ILE A 219 1.59 -15.80 10.42
C ILE A 219 1.44 -17.18 11.05
N LYS A 220 0.47 -17.36 11.96
CA LYS A 220 0.15 -18.67 12.56
C LYS A 220 -0.29 -19.71 11.53
N LYS A 221 -0.97 -19.28 10.47
CA LYS A 221 -1.37 -20.17 9.38
C LYS A 221 -0.16 -20.66 8.56
N ILE A 222 0.87 -19.83 8.41
CA ILE A 222 2.08 -20.17 7.62
C ILE A 222 3.11 -20.93 8.45
N LEU A 223 3.44 -20.44 9.64
CA LEU A 223 4.50 -20.99 10.48
C LEU A 223 4.00 -21.94 11.58
N GLY A 224 2.68 -22.17 11.68
CA GLY A 224 2.09 -22.89 12.80
C GLY A 224 2.00 -22.02 14.07
N LYS A 225 1.56 -22.62 15.19
CA LYS A 225 1.35 -21.88 16.45
C LYS A 225 2.64 -21.59 17.22
N ASP A 226 3.68 -22.42 17.02
CA ASP A 226 4.90 -22.43 17.83
C ASP A 226 6.10 -21.72 17.16
N TYR A 227 5.84 -20.66 16.39
CA TYR A 227 6.90 -19.88 15.75
C TYR A 227 7.56 -18.89 16.73
N ARG A 228 8.80 -18.53 16.43
CA ARG A 228 9.56 -17.53 17.18
C ARG A 228 9.93 -16.39 16.27
N CYS A 229 9.91 -15.18 16.80
CA CYS A 229 10.34 -14.01 16.06
C CYS A 229 11.47 -13.27 16.78
N LYS A 230 12.49 -12.89 16.03
CA LYS A 230 13.66 -12.16 16.52
C LYS A 230 13.91 -10.93 15.67
N ARG A 231 14.10 -9.79 16.33
CA ARG A 231 14.64 -8.59 15.68
C ARG A 231 16.17 -8.65 15.73
N PRO A 232 16.88 -8.51 14.60
CA PRO A 232 18.34 -8.58 14.55
C PRO A 232 19.01 -7.36 15.21
N GLY A 233 18.27 -6.29 15.52
CA GLY A 233 18.75 -5.16 16.31
C GLY A 233 17.61 -4.20 16.70
N ILE A 234 17.87 -3.34 17.69
CA ILE A 234 16.89 -2.37 18.24
C ILE A 234 16.44 -1.35 17.18
N LEU A 235 17.31 -0.99 16.25
CA LEU A 235 17.03 -0.03 15.17
C LEU A 235 16.55 -0.73 13.88
N SER A 236 16.38 -2.05 13.89
CA SER A 236 15.92 -2.78 12.70
C SER A 236 14.41 -2.63 12.55
N SER A 237 13.99 -2.20 11.37
CA SER A 237 12.60 -2.22 10.92
C SER A 237 12.14 -3.62 10.49
N SER A 238 13.02 -4.62 10.55
CA SER A 238 12.72 -5.99 10.13
C SER A 238 12.78 -6.96 11.30
N GLN A 239 11.90 -7.96 11.29
CA GLN A 239 11.83 -9.05 12.23
C GLN A 239 11.84 -10.35 11.44
N ILE A 240 12.69 -11.29 11.85
CA ILE A 240 12.72 -12.64 11.25
C ILE A 240 11.83 -13.52 12.13
N CYS A 241 10.90 -14.23 11.51
CA CYS A 241 10.06 -15.22 12.18
C CYS A 241 10.31 -16.58 11.58
N GLU A 242 10.44 -17.60 12.43
CA GLU A 242 10.80 -18.94 12.02
C GLU A 242 10.08 -20.00 12.85
N ASN A 243 9.81 -21.15 12.22
CA ASN A 243 9.57 -22.43 12.87
C ASN A 243 10.69 -23.41 12.42
N ASP A 244 10.55 -24.69 12.73
CA ASP A 244 11.56 -25.69 12.38
C ASP A 244 11.73 -25.92 10.87
N GLU A 245 10.76 -25.49 10.04
CA GLU A 245 10.73 -25.78 8.60
C GLU A 245 10.92 -24.54 7.71
N MET A 246 10.52 -23.36 8.18
CA MET A 246 10.35 -22.16 7.35
C MET A 246 10.75 -20.89 8.10
N LYS A 247 11.33 -19.95 7.36
CA LYS A 247 11.63 -18.58 7.81
C LYS A 247 10.95 -17.56 6.92
N ILE A 248 10.50 -16.47 7.53
CA ILE A 248 9.95 -15.30 6.83
C ILE A 248 10.52 -14.02 7.44
N VAL A 249 10.44 -12.93 6.68
CA VAL A 249 10.79 -11.59 7.14
C VAL A 249 9.54 -10.74 7.21
N ILE A 250 9.36 -10.08 8.34
CA ILE A 250 8.34 -9.07 8.59
C ILE A 250 9.05 -7.72 8.57
N LYS A 251 8.76 -6.88 7.58
CA LYS A 251 9.27 -5.51 7.53
C LYS A 251 8.17 -4.53 7.93
N GLU A 252 8.44 -3.73 8.95
CA GLU A 252 7.56 -2.68 9.46
C GLU A 252 8.04 -1.31 8.99
N TYR A 253 7.14 -0.54 8.38
CA TYR A 253 7.43 0.81 7.92
C TYR A 253 6.88 1.78 8.96
N ILE A 254 7.77 2.29 9.78
CA ILE A 254 7.48 3.35 10.74
C ILE A 254 8.00 4.68 10.21
N TYR A 255 7.41 5.79 10.68
CA TYR A 255 7.93 7.12 10.36
C TYR A 255 9.40 7.15 10.76
N GLY A 256 10.24 7.58 9.83
CA GLY A 256 11.68 7.51 9.99
C GLY A 256 12.11 8.21 11.27
N THR A 257 12.87 7.50 12.10
CA THR A 257 13.81 8.12 13.02
C THR A 257 14.73 9.08 12.24
N LEU A 258 15.32 10.07 12.93
CA LEU A 258 16.19 11.15 12.44
C LEU A 258 17.17 10.79 11.29
N LYS A 259 17.51 9.51 11.13
CA LYS A 259 18.36 8.92 10.08
C LYS A 259 17.95 9.32 8.65
N TRP A 260 16.67 9.22 8.27
CA TRP A 260 16.25 9.50 6.89
C TRP A 260 16.08 10.99 6.61
N PHE A 261 15.70 11.77 7.63
CA PHE A 261 15.62 13.21 7.53
C PHE A 261 16.99 13.84 7.23
N MET A 262 18.05 13.38 7.91
CA MET A 262 19.42 13.87 7.66
C MET A 262 19.95 13.42 6.30
N ALA A 263 19.73 12.16 5.92
CA ALA A 263 20.10 11.68 4.59
C ALA A 263 19.36 12.45 3.49
N GLY A 264 18.04 12.60 3.61
CA GLY A 264 17.17 13.32 2.68
C GLY A 264 17.50 14.81 2.58
N ALA A 265 17.73 15.50 3.70
CA ALA A 265 18.10 16.92 3.71
C ALA A 265 19.44 17.16 3.00
N VAL A 266 20.42 16.27 3.21
CA VAL A 266 21.74 16.35 2.58
C VAL A 266 21.68 15.91 1.11
N SER A 267 20.78 15.00 0.73
CA SER A 267 20.75 14.42 -0.62
C SER A 267 19.63 14.95 -1.52
N ALA A 268 18.72 15.80 -1.06
CA ALA A 268 17.47 16.16 -1.75
C ALA A 268 17.68 16.62 -3.21
N SER A 269 18.80 17.30 -3.49
CA SER A 269 19.16 17.77 -4.83
C SER A 269 19.61 16.64 -5.79
N ILE A 270 19.93 15.45 -5.28
CA ILE A 270 20.46 14.29 -6.03
C ILE A 270 19.50 13.11 -6.00
N PHE A 271 19.06 12.76 -4.80
CA PHE A 271 18.24 11.61 -4.54
C PHE A 271 17.10 12.00 -3.59
N PRO A 272 15.88 12.22 -4.11
CA PRO A 272 14.72 12.51 -3.26
C PRO A 272 14.23 11.21 -2.61
N PHE A 273 14.66 10.97 -1.37
CA PHE A 273 14.30 9.78 -0.59
C PHE A 273 12.79 9.70 -0.36
N LYS A 274 12.29 8.47 -0.24
CA LYS A 274 10.93 8.21 0.25
C LYS A 274 10.94 8.28 1.77
N GLU A 275 10.22 9.25 2.32
CA GLU A 275 10.24 9.55 3.76
C GLU A 275 9.06 8.96 4.52
N THR A 276 7.85 9.02 3.95
CA THR A 276 6.65 8.52 4.64
C THR A 276 6.60 6.99 4.60
N PRO A 277 6.07 6.33 5.66
CA PRO A 277 5.91 4.88 5.71
C PRO A 277 5.22 4.28 4.48
N LEU A 278 4.06 4.85 4.13
CA LEU A 278 3.30 4.41 2.96
C LEU A 278 4.11 4.58 1.67
N SER A 279 4.83 5.68 1.50
CA SER A 279 5.65 5.89 0.29
C SER A 279 6.78 4.86 0.18
N ARG A 280 7.42 4.50 1.30
CA ARG A 280 8.49 3.48 1.36
C ARG A 280 7.92 2.09 1.06
N LEU A 281 6.80 1.72 1.68
CA LEU A 281 6.09 0.47 1.42
C LEU A 281 5.70 0.34 -0.06
N VAL A 282 5.07 1.38 -0.61
CA VAL A 282 4.65 1.46 -2.01
C VAL A 282 5.83 1.32 -2.96
N ASN A 283 6.95 2.01 -2.65
CA ASN A 283 8.12 1.97 -3.52
C ASN A 283 8.82 0.62 -3.45
N GLU A 284 8.99 0.05 -2.26
CA GLU A 284 9.61 -1.27 -2.09
C GLU A 284 8.79 -2.36 -2.79
N TYR A 285 7.46 -2.41 -2.59
CA TYR A 285 6.60 -3.39 -3.26
C TYR A 285 6.78 -3.37 -4.78
N LYS A 286 6.70 -2.18 -5.39
CA LYS A 286 6.87 -2.02 -6.84
C LYS A 286 8.27 -2.37 -7.31
N SER A 287 9.28 -1.95 -6.54
CA SER A 287 10.67 -2.11 -6.91
C SER A 287 11.15 -3.55 -6.77
N LEU A 288 10.67 -4.30 -5.76
CA LEU A 288 10.96 -5.73 -5.65
C LEU A 288 10.44 -6.51 -6.86
N LEU A 289 9.21 -6.24 -7.30
CA LEU A 289 8.61 -6.87 -8.47
C LEU A 289 9.34 -6.51 -9.78
N ASP A 290 9.69 -5.24 -9.94
CA ASP A 290 10.40 -4.77 -11.12
C ASP A 290 11.84 -5.29 -11.19
N LEU A 291 12.58 -5.21 -10.08
CA LEU A 291 13.95 -5.68 -9.98
C LEU A 291 14.07 -7.20 -10.05
N ARG A 292 13.02 -7.97 -9.71
CA ARG A 292 13.04 -9.44 -9.82
C ARG A 292 13.35 -9.94 -11.24
N LYS A 293 13.08 -9.11 -12.25
CA LYS A 293 13.41 -9.38 -13.66
C LYS A 293 14.91 -9.28 -13.96
N ILE A 294 15.70 -8.72 -13.04
CA ILE A 294 17.11 -8.35 -13.21
C ILE A 294 18.00 -9.06 -12.19
N ILE A 295 17.54 -9.16 -10.95
CA ILE A 295 18.26 -9.75 -9.82
C ILE A 295 17.28 -10.48 -8.89
N ASN A 296 17.74 -11.46 -8.13
CA ASN A 296 16.89 -12.12 -7.15
C ASN A 296 16.38 -11.11 -6.10
N THR A 297 15.08 -11.19 -5.79
CA THR A 297 14.44 -10.39 -4.73
C THR A 297 13.47 -11.30 -3.98
N PRO A 298 13.26 -11.10 -2.67
CA PRO A 298 12.36 -11.94 -1.89
C PRO A 298 10.93 -11.87 -2.44
N LYS A 299 10.23 -13.01 -2.48
CA LYS A 299 8.79 -13.03 -2.78
C LYS A 299 8.00 -12.32 -1.69
N ILE A 300 6.99 -11.54 -2.11
CA ILE A 300 6.06 -10.87 -1.20
C ILE A 300 4.95 -11.86 -0.85
N LEU A 301 4.76 -12.15 0.44
CA LEU A 301 3.72 -13.08 0.90
C LEU A 301 2.42 -12.34 1.24
N SER A 302 2.55 -11.19 1.90
CA SER A 302 1.40 -10.36 2.21
C SER A 302 1.75 -8.90 2.46
N LEU A 303 0.76 -8.04 2.28
CA LEU A 303 0.83 -6.61 2.51
C LEU A 303 -0.23 -6.20 3.53
N CYS A 304 0.18 -5.48 4.57
CA CYS A 304 -0.76 -4.71 5.38
C CYS A 304 -0.45 -3.22 5.27
N SER A 305 -1.48 -2.45 4.96
CA SER A 305 -1.40 -1.00 4.86
C SER A 305 -2.62 -0.47 5.58
N GLU A 306 -2.51 -0.13 6.85
CA GLU A 306 -3.56 0.52 7.64
C GLU A 306 -2.97 1.80 8.25
N LYS A 307 -3.81 2.74 8.66
CA LYS A 307 -3.32 4.02 9.15
C LYS A 307 -2.43 3.77 10.37
N TYR A 308 -1.17 4.21 10.28
CA TYR A 308 -0.10 3.99 11.28
C TYR A 308 0.47 2.57 11.37
N GLU A 309 -0.05 1.62 10.59
CA GLU A 309 0.43 0.23 10.55
C GLU A 309 0.73 -0.19 9.11
N TYR A 310 2.00 -0.15 8.74
CA TYR A 310 2.46 -0.52 7.41
C TYR A 310 3.43 -1.68 7.54
N LYS A 311 3.07 -2.85 7.01
CA LYS A 311 3.86 -4.08 7.13
C LYS A 311 3.90 -4.84 5.82
N MET A 312 5.03 -5.47 5.54
CA MET A 312 5.17 -6.43 4.45
C MET A 312 5.76 -7.73 4.99
N VAL A 313 5.09 -8.85 4.71
CA VAL A 313 5.66 -10.19 4.91
C VAL A 313 6.30 -10.61 3.62
N ARG A 314 7.52 -11.11 3.71
CA ARG A 314 8.28 -11.59 2.57
C ARG A 314 9.04 -12.85 2.91
N GLU A 315 9.41 -13.57 1.87
CA GLU A 315 10.32 -14.71 1.92
C GLU A 315 11.63 -14.32 2.62
N PHE A 316 12.12 -15.22 3.47
CA PHE A 316 13.50 -15.15 3.94
C PHE A 316 14.41 -15.79 2.90
N LEU A 317 15.43 -15.05 2.47
CA LEU A 317 16.44 -15.58 1.55
C LEU A 317 17.64 -16.04 2.36
N ASP A 318 17.92 -17.35 2.32
CA ASP A 318 19.10 -17.94 2.93
C ASP A 318 20.34 -17.64 2.10
N GLY A 319 21.43 -17.25 2.75
CA GLY A 319 22.66 -16.87 2.09
C GLY A 319 23.58 -15.99 2.93
N GLU A 320 24.76 -15.69 2.37
CA GLU A 320 25.77 -14.88 3.01
C GLU A 320 25.54 -13.39 2.74
N VAL A 321 25.29 -12.61 3.79
CA VAL A 321 25.18 -11.14 3.68
C VAL A 321 26.56 -10.54 3.37
N VAL A 322 26.67 -9.79 2.27
CA VAL A 322 27.96 -9.30 1.75
C VAL A 322 28.74 -8.48 2.78
N LEU A 323 28.06 -7.61 3.54
CA LEU A 323 28.71 -6.79 4.58
C LEU A 323 29.48 -7.61 5.62
N LYS A 324 29.02 -8.84 5.91
CA LYS A 324 29.64 -9.76 6.88
C LYS A 324 30.59 -10.77 6.22
N SER A 325 30.56 -10.85 4.89
CA SER A 325 31.35 -11.81 4.13
C SER A 325 32.83 -11.45 4.14
N LYS A 326 33.66 -12.45 4.38
CA LYS A 326 35.13 -12.37 4.18
C LYS A 326 35.54 -12.85 2.79
N ASN A 327 34.60 -13.35 2.00
CA ASN A 327 34.84 -13.89 0.68
C ASN A 327 34.95 -12.76 -0.36
N PRO A 328 36.12 -12.53 -0.99
CA PRO A 328 36.28 -11.52 -2.05
C PRO A 328 35.28 -11.68 -3.19
N TYR A 329 34.86 -12.91 -3.45
CA TYR A 329 33.93 -13.23 -4.52
C TYR A 329 32.50 -12.71 -4.26
N ALA A 330 32.03 -12.69 -3.00
CA ALA A 330 30.74 -12.10 -2.64
C ALA A 330 30.74 -10.57 -2.90
N TRP A 331 31.84 -9.90 -2.57
CA TRP A 331 32.03 -8.48 -2.84
C TRP A 331 32.16 -8.17 -4.34
N TYR A 332 32.87 -9.02 -5.07
CA TYR A 332 32.96 -8.94 -6.53
C TYR A 332 31.56 -9.07 -7.19
N ASN A 333 30.78 -10.07 -6.80
CA ASN A 333 29.42 -10.26 -7.32
C ASN A 333 28.49 -9.11 -6.96
N MET A 334 28.61 -8.52 -5.76
CA MET A 334 27.83 -7.33 -5.42
C MET A 334 28.06 -6.19 -6.43
N GLY A 335 29.30 -5.94 -6.83
CA GLY A 335 29.60 -4.88 -7.79
C GLY A 335 29.08 -5.17 -9.19
N LYS A 336 29.14 -6.43 -9.63
CA LYS A 336 28.50 -6.88 -10.88
C LYS A 336 26.99 -6.66 -10.83
N SER A 337 26.36 -7.05 -9.72
CA SER A 337 24.92 -6.89 -9.51
C SER A 337 24.49 -5.43 -9.50
N LEU A 338 25.25 -4.54 -8.84
CA LEU A 338 24.96 -3.10 -8.86
C LEU A 338 25.10 -2.52 -10.27
N ALA A 339 26.13 -2.90 -11.03
CA ALA A 339 26.28 -2.50 -12.42
C ALA A 339 25.14 -3.02 -13.30
N LEU A 340 24.71 -4.27 -13.10
CA LEU A 340 23.59 -4.88 -13.81
C LEU A 340 22.30 -4.10 -13.59
N ILE A 341 21.99 -3.73 -12.34
CA ILE A 341 20.82 -2.89 -11.99
C ILE A 341 20.89 -1.54 -12.71
N HIS A 342 22.06 -0.90 -12.70
CA HIS A 342 22.27 0.38 -13.39
C HIS A 342 22.18 0.27 -14.92
N ASN A 343 22.60 -0.86 -15.50
CA ASN A 343 22.48 -1.13 -16.94
C ASN A 343 21.00 -1.32 -17.35
N HIS A 344 20.14 -1.69 -16.41
CA HIS A 344 18.69 -1.84 -16.60
C HIS A 344 17.90 -0.59 -16.15
N ASN A 345 18.51 0.59 -16.25
CA ASN A 345 17.87 1.88 -15.99
C ASN A 345 17.30 2.07 -14.56
N ARG A 346 17.87 1.39 -13.57
CA ARG A 346 17.52 1.56 -12.14
C ARG A 346 18.72 2.00 -11.30
N THR A 347 18.44 2.60 -10.15
CA THR A 347 19.41 2.96 -9.08
C THR A 347 18.78 2.63 -7.75
N LEU A 348 19.58 2.29 -6.75
CA LEU A 348 19.12 1.78 -5.46
C LEU A 348 18.86 2.86 -4.41
N GLY A 349 19.62 3.95 -4.41
CA GLY A 349 19.56 5.01 -3.40
C GLY A 349 20.20 4.64 -2.07
N ASP A 350 20.09 3.38 -1.64
CA ASP A 350 20.71 2.80 -0.44
C ASP A 350 21.40 1.45 -0.72
N PRO A 351 22.47 1.42 -1.55
CA PRO A 351 23.22 0.21 -1.88
C PRO A 351 24.17 -0.23 -0.75
N ASN A 352 23.66 -0.28 0.48
CA ASN A 352 24.37 -0.81 1.63
C ASN A 352 24.73 -2.29 1.37
N PRO A 353 25.99 -2.73 1.57
CA PRO A 353 26.37 -4.13 1.41
C PRO A 353 25.57 -5.10 2.29
N GLY A 354 24.92 -4.61 3.35
CA GLY A 354 24.01 -5.39 4.18
C GLY A 354 22.69 -5.77 3.49
N ASN A 355 22.36 -5.11 2.38
CA ASN A 355 21.14 -5.36 1.59
C ASN A 355 21.38 -6.37 0.46
N PHE A 356 22.62 -6.84 0.28
CA PHE A 356 23.00 -7.84 -0.71
C PHE A 356 23.28 -9.18 -0.03
N VAL A 357 22.65 -10.24 -0.52
CA VAL A 357 22.77 -11.60 0.01
C VAL A 357 23.22 -12.53 -1.11
N MET A 358 24.36 -13.18 -0.90
CA MET A 358 24.87 -14.21 -1.79
C MET A 358 24.18 -15.53 -1.45
N ILE A 359 23.22 -15.94 -2.29
CA ILE A 359 22.39 -17.14 -2.07
C ILE A 359 23.20 -18.41 -2.33
N ASP A 360 23.99 -18.39 -3.40
CA ASP A 360 24.95 -19.43 -3.77
C ASP A 360 26.13 -18.80 -4.53
N ASN A 361 26.98 -19.63 -5.15
CA ASN A 361 28.18 -19.15 -5.84
C ASN A 361 27.91 -18.26 -7.08
N ASP A 362 26.69 -18.06 -7.56
CA ASP A 362 26.46 -17.17 -8.71
C ASP A 362 25.26 -16.25 -8.52
N ASN A 363 24.41 -16.51 -7.53
CA ASN A 363 23.14 -15.82 -7.37
C ASN A 363 23.17 -14.81 -6.23
N MET A 364 23.19 -13.52 -6.60
CA MET A 364 23.01 -12.41 -5.67
C MET A 364 21.54 -12.05 -5.55
N ALA A 365 21.10 -11.74 -4.34
CA ALA A 365 19.79 -11.18 -4.05
C ALA A 365 19.89 -9.79 -3.44
N LEU A 366 18.90 -8.95 -3.76
CA LEU A 366 18.67 -7.66 -3.13
C LEU A 366 17.44 -7.76 -2.21
N ILE A 367 17.63 -7.52 -0.92
CA ILE A 367 16.58 -7.68 0.10
C ILE A 367 15.94 -6.36 0.55
N ASP A 368 16.44 -5.21 0.10
CA ASP A 368 15.85 -3.90 0.39
C ASP A 368 15.80 -3.05 -0.88
N ALA A 369 14.61 -2.59 -1.23
CA ALA A 369 14.35 -1.82 -2.44
C ALA A 369 13.54 -0.54 -2.16
N GLU A 370 13.49 -0.07 -0.92
CA GLU A 370 12.61 1.03 -0.52
C GLU A 370 12.97 2.38 -1.16
N GLN A 371 14.23 2.58 -1.55
CA GLN A 371 14.73 3.82 -2.15
C GLN A 371 14.96 3.73 -3.66
N VAL A 372 14.64 2.60 -4.30
CA VAL A 372 14.92 2.39 -5.73
C VAL A 372 14.25 3.48 -6.59
N SER A 373 14.96 3.93 -7.63
CA SER A 373 14.47 4.94 -8.55
C SER A 373 15.06 4.79 -9.96
N ASN A 374 14.53 5.56 -10.92
CA ASN A 374 15.07 5.60 -12.29
C ASN A 374 16.52 6.07 -12.31
N TYR A 375 17.32 5.39 -13.13
CA TYR A 375 18.72 5.68 -13.33
C TYR A 375 18.97 7.09 -13.87
N THR A 376 19.98 7.73 -13.31
CA THR A 376 20.73 8.83 -13.93
C THR A 376 22.19 8.65 -13.53
N HIS A 377 23.14 9.17 -14.31
CA HIS A 377 24.56 9.10 -13.95
C HIS A 377 24.84 9.72 -12.57
N LYS A 378 24.11 10.79 -12.25
CA LYS A 378 24.16 11.47 -10.96
C LYS A 378 23.73 10.56 -9.79
N LYS A 379 22.66 9.79 -9.97
CA LYS A 379 22.17 8.84 -8.94
C LYS A 379 23.03 7.59 -8.85
N ALA A 380 23.61 7.12 -9.96
CA ALA A 380 24.58 6.03 -9.93
C ALA A 380 25.88 6.44 -9.21
N ALA A 381 26.34 7.69 -9.38
CA ALA A 381 27.45 8.24 -8.60
C ALA A 381 27.12 8.30 -7.10
N TRP A 382 25.87 8.67 -6.77
CA TRP A 382 25.37 8.62 -5.40
C TRP A 382 25.38 7.20 -4.82
N ASP A 383 24.93 6.20 -5.59
CA ASP A 383 24.93 4.81 -5.15
C ASP A 383 26.35 4.33 -4.81
N LEU A 384 27.34 4.63 -5.64
CA LEU A 384 28.75 4.27 -5.34
C LEU A 384 29.28 4.98 -4.09
N ALA A 385 28.90 6.24 -3.89
CA ALA A 385 29.26 7.01 -2.71
C ALA A 385 28.65 6.45 -1.42
N VAL A 386 27.36 6.11 -1.46
CA VAL A 386 26.64 5.52 -0.32
C VAL A 386 27.15 4.12 -0.02
N PHE A 387 27.34 3.28 -1.03
CA PHE A 387 27.98 1.98 -0.89
C PHE A 387 29.31 2.11 -0.15
N PHE A 388 30.20 2.98 -0.65
CA PHE A 388 31.53 3.16 -0.09
C PHE A 388 31.45 3.67 1.34
N ALA A 389 30.61 4.68 1.60
CA ALA A 389 30.42 5.22 2.93
C ALA A 389 29.95 4.15 3.93
N TYR A 390 28.92 3.36 3.58
CA TYR A 390 28.45 2.27 4.43
C TYR A 390 29.53 1.22 4.68
N ALA A 391 30.18 0.73 3.62
CA ALA A 391 31.21 -0.29 3.74
C ALA A 391 32.35 0.16 4.67
N ARG A 392 32.80 1.41 4.54
CA ARG A 392 33.89 1.97 5.37
C ARG A 392 33.44 2.30 6.79
N THR A 393 32.25 2.86 6.99
CA THR A 393 31.69 3.12 8.33
C THR A 393 31.55 1.84 9.15
N PHE A 394 31.17 0.73 8.50
CA PHE A 394 31.12 -0.59 9.12
C PHE A 394 32.46 -1.35 9.06
N GLN A 395 33.56 -0.65 8.75
CA GLN A 395 34.94 -1.14 8.81
C GLN A 395 35.21 -2.38 7.94
N ALA A 396 34.49 -2.53 6.81
CA ALA A 396 34.77 -3.58 5.85
C ALA A 396 36.21 -3.47 5.34
N ASN A 397 36.85 -4.62 5.09
CA ASN A 397 38.23 -4.68 4.63
C ASN A 397 38.37 -3.90 3.29
N PRO A 398 39.27 -2.89 3.20
CA PRO A 398 39.45 -2.08 1.99
C PRO A 398 39.71 -2.89 0.72
N ARG A 399 40.37 -4.07 0.84
CA ARG A 399 40.60 -4.96 -0.31
C ARG A 399 39.29 -5.51 -0.86
N LEU A 400 38.37 -5.91 0.02
CA LEU A 400 37.04 -6.40 -0.36
C LEU A 400 36.19 -5.29 -0.99
N VAL A 401 36.23 -4.08 -0.42
CA VAL A 401 35.55 -2.90 -1.00
C VAL A 401 36.09 -2.60 -2.41
N LYS A 402 37.41 -2.75 -2.63
CA LYS A 402 38.03 -2.57 -3.94
C LYS A 402 37.55 -3.62 -4.95
N GLU A 403 37.27 -4.86 -4.55
CA GLU A 403 36.69 -5.88 -5.44
C GLU A 403 35.32 -5.45 -5.99
N THR A 404 34.43 -4.91 -5.14
CA THR A 404 33.13 -4.37 -5.59
C THR A 404 33.28 -3.20 -6.56
N LEU A 405 34.18 -2.26 -6.27
CA LEU A 405 34.41 -1.12 -7.17
C LEU A 405 34.97 -1.58 -8.52
N LYS A 406 35.95 -2.48 -8.48
CA LYS A 406 36.58 -3.06 -9.67
C LYS A 406 35.55 -3.75 -10.55
N SER A 407 34.78 -4.69 -10.00
CA SER A 407 33.79 -5.47 -10.75
C SER A 407 32.66 -4.61 -11.30
N TYR A 408 32.26 -3.56 -10.57
CA TYR A 408 31.29 -2.59 -11.03
C TYR A 408 31.82 -1.86 -12.28
N VAL A 409 33.04 -1.33 -12.22
CA VAL A 409 33.65 -0.62 -13.36
C VAL A 409 33.80 -1.54 -14.57
N GLU A 410 34.30 -2.76 -14.37
CA GLU A 410 34.45 -3.77 -15.43
C GLU A 410 33.12 -4.14 -16.10
N SER A 411 32.01 -4.06 -15.36
CA SER A 411 30.67 -4.47 -15.82
C SER A 411 29.85 -3.33 -16.43
N ARG A 412 30.44 -2.14 -16.58
CA ARG A 412 29.76 -0.94 -17.12
C ARG A 412 30.29 -0.61 -18.52
N PRO A 413 29.42 -0.20 -19.47
CA PRO A 413 29.90 0.36 -20.72
C PRO A 413 30.82 1.56 -20.46
N LYS A 414 31.99 1.61 -21.11
CA LYS A 414 33.05 2.60 -20.83
C LYS A 414 32.54 4.04 -20.85
N GLU A 415 31.74 4.40 -21.85
CA GLU A 415 31.19 5.76 -21.97
C GLU A 415 30.18 6.10 -20.87
N GLU A 416 29.41 5.12 -20.41
CA GLU A 416 28.48 5.30 -19.30
C GLU A 416 29.20 5.41 -17.96
N TRP A 417 30.30 4.65 -17.78
CA TRP A 417 31.17 4.77 -16.62
C TRP A 417 31.83 6.16 -16.54
N LYS A 418 32.40 6.67 -17.64
CA LYS A 418 33.04 8.00 -17.67
C LYS A 418 32.10 9.11 -17.19
N LYS A 419 30.82 9.05 -17.59
CA LYS A 419 29.79 10.00 -17.12
C LYS A 419 29.50 9.86 -15.62
N VAL A 420 29.43 8.65 -15.07
CA VAL A 420 29.28 8.45 -13.62
C VAL A 420 30.51 9.00 -12.87
N LEU A 421 31.71 8.69 -13.37
CA LEU A 421 32.96 9.11 -12.76
C LEU A 421 33.12 10.64 -12.76
N SER A 422 32.65 11.34 -13.79
CA SER A 422 32.68 12.81 -13.82
C SER A 422 31.82 13.42 -12.71
N TYR A 423 30.66 12.83 -12.38
CA TYR A 423 29.86 13.25 -11.22
C TYR A 423 30.57 12.98 -9.89
N ILE A 424 31.28 11.85 -9.76
CA ILE A 424 32.05 11.54 -8.54
C ILE A 424 33.20 12.54 -8.35
N LYS A 425 33.89 12.91 -9.43
CA LYS A 425 34.99 13.90 -9.43
C LYS A 425 34.45 15.34 -9.31
N GLY A 426 33.19 15.57 -9.66
CA GLY A 426 32.57 16.90 -9.75
C GLY A 426 32.20 17.54 -8.40
N PRO A 427 31.91 18.85 -8.40
CA PRO A 427 31.61 19.62 -7.19
C PRO A 427 30.27 19.25 -6.55
N HIS A 428 29.31 18.73 -7.34
CA HIS A 428 27.97 18.39 -6.84
C HIS A 428 27.98 17.27 -5.80
N LEU A 429 28.80 16.23 -5.98
CA LEU A 429 28.92 15.17 -4.96
C LEU A 429 29.76 15.66 -3.77
N THR A 430 30.81 16.46 -4.03
CA THR A 430 31.65 17.07 -2.99
C THR A 430 30.83 17.84 -1.97
N ALA A 431 29.94 18.72 -2.42
CA ALA A 431 29.12 19.57 -1.56
C ALA A 431 28.25 18.78 -0.57
N LEU A 432 27.86 17.55 -0.91
CA LEU A 432 26.92 16.74 -0.14
C LEU A 432 27.62 15.74 0.76
N MET A 433 28.77 15.22 0.32
CA MET A 433 29.67 14.46 1.18
C MET A 433 30.61 15.36 1.99
N THR A 434 30.38 16.68 2.04
CA THR A 434 31.11 17.61 2.91
C THR A 434 31.15 17.17 4.38
N PRO A 435 30.10 16.54 4.96
CA PRO A 435 30.19 15.99 6.31
C PRO A 435 31.10 14.75 6.43
N LEU A 436 31.47 14.12 5.31
CA LEU A 436 32.29 12.91 5.21
C LEU A 436 33.43 13.07 4.17
N PRO A 437 34.28 14.10 4.29
CA PRO A 437 35.21 14.49 3.22
C PRO A 437 36.31 13.44 3.01
N ASN A 438 36.74 12.78 4.08
CA ASN A 438 37.77 11.72 4.03
C ASN A 438 37.26 10.50 3.23
N LEU A 439 36.00 10.11 3.41
CA LEU A 439 35.42 8.97 2.69
C LEU A 439 35.28 9.26 1.20
N LEU A 440 34.92 10.50 0.83
CA LEU A 440 34.89 10.89 -0.58
C LEU A 440 36.30 10.91 -1.20
N ALA A 441 37.31 11.38 -0.47
CA ALA A 441 38.69 11.36 -0.93
C ALA A 441 39.20 9.93 -1.14
N GLU A 442 38.97 9.03 -0.17
CA GLU A 442 39.30 7.61 -0.27
C GLU A 442 38.62 6.94 -1.47
N LEU A 443 37.32 7.20 -1.70
CA LEU A 443 36.60 6.69 -2.86
C LEU A 443 37.24 7.14 -4.17
N ARG A 444 37.58 8.43 -4.30
CA ARG A 444 38.22 8.98 -5.51
C ARG A 444 39.58 8.35 -5.77
N LEU A 445 40.36 8.12 -4.71
CA LEU A 445 41.64 7.42 -4.83
C LEU A 445 41.45 5.97 -5.29
N ALA A 446 40.53 5.24 -4.67
CA ALA A 446 40.23 3.86 -5.04
C ALA A 446 39.78 3.71 -6.50
N LEU A 447 38.99 4.67 -7.01
CA LEU A 447 38.54 4.68 -8.40
C LEU A 447 39.61 5.14 -9.39
N LYS A 448 40.55 5.99 -8.99
CA LYS A 448 41.66 6.43 -9.84
C LYS A 448 42.54 5.26 -10.27
N ASP A 449 42.76 4.30 -9.37
CA ASP A 449 43.50 3.07 -9.66
C ASP A 449 42.82 2.19 -10.72
N LEU A 450 41.51 2.34 -10.91
CA LEU A 450 40.68 1.52 -11.79
C LEU A 450 40.38 2.20 -13.13
N ASP A 451 40.63 3.50 -13.26
CA ASP A 451 40.40 4.31 -14.48
C ASP A 451 41.57 4.18 -15.49
N ASN A 452 42.72 3.67 -15.05
CA ASN A 452 43.95 3.55 -15.83
C ASN A 452 44.15 2.18 -16.51
N ASN A 453 43.17 1.27 -16.40
CA ASN A 453 43.11 -0.05 -17.05
C ASN A 453 41.84 -0.14 -17.89
#